data_AF-V5RHV4-F1
#
_entry.id   AF-V5RHV4-F1
#
_cell.length_a   1.000
_cell.length_b   1.000
_cell.length_c   1.000
_cell.angle_alpha   90.00
_cell.angle_beta   90.00
_cell.angle_gamma   90.00
#
_symmetry.space_group_name_H-M   'P 1'
#
loop_
_entity.id
_entity.type
_entity.pdbx_description
1 polymer ?
#
loop_
_entity_poly.entity_id
_entity_poly.type
_entity_poly.pdbx_seq_one_letter_code
_entity_poly.pdbx_strand_id
1 'polypeptide(L)'
;MRNLFKSLSIEIQTRVLSSPKRIIKFFGVLIVPFLYAFVLIMAFWNPMANLGRVPASFLDNEGTYFTYKNLAAKKYGVLVDKNGKVFKTKDEIVKAKDNDNLYLNTTNENITYMYDDKLTSETSLFDTLIKNGVFKPNDANYKNKEETKWSTKNLSNITFNNFSYLQGEKAKKEYKNKSDFVQVYVPENFSAHLLKELYEILSHSIQLKDFTTEKLKLYTTFERNYVVGYFFENILKNKDALMAGILIQTLREFSGLFPQWSEIADKLKLDSFIDTQSGGSKEGYYGIGLGQLFITLGLFVGAFVQTFIYDRAKRFIKANAIQWYFSKTLLMYLTGVLQATLLLATLSLSPFNIIGSSALLSTWLWMLFIELIIVICVQALWFSFRDETVGRFMVIVYMVMNISSGWGTFPAILQFGIFHFLSHFAIFSYSISGFGAIFFSISENGFNIIDTLYLLKQAGFLSLFLLFFITLGIYGAIKRNREICFGTYKGKQITNALDILGMEEYKNNFFTKLGFLKLYKWHNIKQLEYNQELKKHINESHPWEKQFKWFKKKGYTDVKKPNESDNDIMSRNDSTEV
;
A
#
# COMPACT_ATOMS: atom_id res chain seq x y z
N MET A 1 -16.31 -19.07 36.34
CA MET A 1 -15.28 -18.04 36.14
C MET A 1 -13.99 -18.29 36.93
N ARG A 2 -14.01 -18.74 38.19
CA ARG A 2 -12.79 -18.96 39.01
C ARG A 2 -11.67 -19.78 38.33
N ASN A 3 -12.02 -20.86 37.62
CA ASN A 3 -11.04 -21.71 36.94
C ASN A 3 -10.42 -21.04 35.69
N LEU A 4 -11.13 -20.11 35.05
CA LEU A 4 -10.64 -19.39 33.87
C LEU A 4 -9.56 -18.39 34.27
N PHE A 5 -9.80 -17.58 35.30
CA PHE A 5 -8.80 -16.64 35.82
C PHE A 5 -7.58 -17.33 36.42
N LYS A 6 -7.78 -18.45 37.13
CA LYS A 6 -6.65 -19.29 37.58
C LYS A 6 -5.84 -19.84 36.42
N SER A 7 -6.51 -20.35 35.37
CA SER A 7 -5.82 -20.81 34.16
C SER A 7 -5.00 -19.70 33.52
N LEU A 8 -5.57 -18.49 33.38
CA LEU A 8 -4.87 -17.33 32.83
C LEU A 8 -3.65 -16.92 33.66
N SER A 9 -3.79 -16.84 34.98
CA SER A 9 -2.69 -16.50 35.89
C SER A 9 -1.53 -17.50 35.79
N ILE A 10 -1.85 -18.80 35.79
CA ILE A 10 -0.85 -19.88 35.60
C ILE A 10 -0.17 -19.73 34.24
N GLU A 11 -0.92 -19.41 33.18
CA GLU A 11 -0.33 -19.21 31.86
C GLU A 11 0.63 -18.02 31.82
N ILE A 12 0.31 -16.88 32.42
CA ILE A 12 1.22 -15.73 32.48
C ILE A 12 2.50 -16.09 33.24
N GLN A 13 2.36 -16.66 34.44
CA GLN A 13 3.50 -17.02 35.28
C GLN A 13 4.41 -18.03 34.57
N THR A 14 3.83 -19.07 33.98
CA THR A 14 4.60 -20.12 33.33
C THR A 14 5.12 -19.70 31.96
N ARG A 15 4.43 -18.90 31.16
CA ARG A 15 4.82 -18.63 29.76
C ARG A 15 5.57 -17.34 29.54
N VAL A 16 5.29 -16.33 30.35
CA VAL A 16 5.91 -15.02 30.21
C VAL A 16 7.02 -14.88 31.23
N LEU A 17 6.73 -15.13 32.51
CA LEU A 17 7.60 -14.73 33.63
C LEU A 17 8.55 -15.81 34.15
N SER A 18 8.47 -17.04 33.66
CA SER A 18 9.26 -18.16 34.22
C SER A 18 10.75 -18.16 33.87
N SER A 19 11.20 -17.38 32.89
CA SER A 19 12.63 -17.25 32.59
C SER A 19 12.94 -15.96 31.83
N PRO A 20 14.17 -15.40 31.98
CA PRO A 20 14.59 -14.22 31.23
C PRO A 20 14.44 -14.38 29.70
N LYS A 21 14.73 -15.58 29.18
CA LYS A 21 14.56 -15.90 27.75
C LYS A 21 13.10 -15.80 27.29
N ARG A 22 12.14 -16.15 28.13
CA ARG A 22 10.69 -16.04 27.81
C ARG A 22 10.21 -14.59 27.88
N ILE A 23 10.71 -13.81 28.83
CA ILE A 23 10.45 -12.37 28.93
C ILE A 23 10.96 -11.64 27.68
N ILE A 24 12.19 -11.92 27.23
CA ILE A 24 12.76 -11.33 26.01
C ILE A 24 11.90 -11.68 24.78
N LYS A 25 11.50 -12.94 24.64
CA LYS A 25 10.61 -13.37 23.54
C LYS A 25 9.27 -12.63 23.58
N PHE A 26 8.69 -12.47 24.76
CA PHE A 26 7.43 -11.74 24.96
C PHE A 26 7.55 -10.28 24.54
N PHE A 27 8.60 -9.57 24.96
CA PHE A 27 8.88 -8.21 24.49
C PHE A 27 9.10 -8.15 22.98
N GLY A 28 9.82 -9.13 22.41
CA GLY A 28 9.99 -9.25 20.97
C GLY A 28 8.65 -9.28 20.23
N VAL A 29 7.67 -10.03 20.74
CA VAL A 29 6.32 -10.09 20.15
C VAL A 29 5.53 -8.81 20.34
N LEU A 30 5.64 -8.13 21.48
CA LEU A 30 4.97 -6.84 21.69
C LEU A 30 5.37 -5.79 20.65
N ILE A 31 6.61 -5.86 20.15
CA ILE A 31 7.19 -4.88 19.22
C ILE A 31 6.82 -5.20 17.74
N VAL A 32 6.36 -6.41 17.42
CA VAL A 32 6.09 -6.83 16.03
C VAL A 32 5.07 -5.95 15.31
N PRO A 33 3.88 -5.65 15.89
CA PRO A 33 2.89 -4.79 15.22
C PRO A 33 3.42 -3.39 14.94
N PHE A 34 4.21 -2.86 15.88
CA PHE A 34 4.92 -1.60 15.71
C PHE A 34 5.88 -1.66 14.52
N LEU A 35 6.80 -2.64 14.47
CA LEU A 35 7.77 -2.75 13.38
C LEU A 35 7.09 -2.82 12.02
N TYR A 36 5.95 -3.50 11.95
CA TYR A 36 5.23 -3.63 10.70
C TYR A 36 4.51 -2.32 10.33
N ALA A 37 3.65 -1.81 11.20
CA ALA A 37 2.80 -0.66 10.88
C ALA A 37 3.60 0.65 10.80
N PHE A 38 4.43 0.95 11.81
CA PHE A 38 5.15 2.22 11.89
C PHE A 38 6.18 2.38 10.76
N VAL A 39 7.00 1.34 10.52
CA VAL A 39 8.03 1.41 9.48
C VAL A 39 7.39 1.56 8.10
N LEU A 40 6.29 0.86 7.83
CA LEU A 40 5.59 0.98 6.55
C LEU A 40 4.92 2.35 6.40
N ILE A 41 4.22 2.85 7.42
CA ILE A 41 3.61 4.19 7.37
C ILE A 41 4.67 5.26 7.11
N MET A 42 5.81 5.21 7.81
CA MET A 42 6.91 6.16 7.61
C MET A 42 7.52 6.06 6.21
N ALA A 43 7.72 4.84 5.69
CA ALA A 43 8.25 4.63 4.35
C ALA A 43 7.32 5.18 3.25
N PHE A 44 6.00 5.13 3.48
CA PHE A 44 4.98 5.54 2.52
C PHE A 44 4.30 6.87 2.87
N TRP A 45 4.86 7.66 3.78
CA TRP A 45 4.17 8.86 4.32
C TRP A 45 3.81 9.88 3.23
N ASN A 46 4.81 10.32 2.45
CA ASN A 46 4.62 11.29 1.37
C ASN A 46 5.59 11.01 0.19
N PRO A 47 5.32 9.97 -0.62
CA PRO A 47 6.11 9.68 -1.81
C PRO A 47 6.01 10.81 -2.84
N MET A 48 4.89 11.55 -2.87
CA MET A 48 4.62 12.59 -3.86
C MET A 48 5.54 13.79 -3.72
N ALA A 49 5.83 14.23 -2.50
CA ALA A 49 6.83 15.27 -2.25
C ALA A 49 8.24 14.89 -2.74
N ASN A 50 8.51 13.58 -2.86
CA ASN A 50 9.80 13.07 -3.30
C ASN A 50 9.84 12.73 -4.79
N LEU A 51 8.73 12.90 -5.53
CA LEU A 51 8.67 12.59 -6.96
C LEU A 51 9.73 13.34 -7.77
N GLY A 52 10.05 14.57 -7.36
CA GLY A 52 11.07 15.37 -8.01
C GLY A 52 12.50 14.84 -7.86
N ARG A 53 12.73 13.81 -7.04
CA ARG A 53 14.02 13.09 -6.96
C ARG A 53 14.19 12.06 -8.09
N VAL A 54 13.15 11.80 -8.88
CA VAL A 54 13.22 10.88 -10.01
C VAL A 54 14.21 11.44 -11.04
N PRO A 55 15.22 10.65 -11.47
CA PRO A 55 16.11 11.00 -12.57
C PRO A 55 15.34 11.53 -13.78
N ALA A 56 15.62 12.79 -14.13
CA ALA A 56 14.97 13.49 -15.22
C ALA A 56 15.98 14.21 -16.10
N SER A 57 15.63 14.41 -17.38
CA SER A 57 16.45 15.14 -18.34
C SER A 57 15.62 16.06 -19.23
N PHE A 58 16.14 17.25 -19.52
CA PHE A 58 15.67 18.14 -20.56
C PHE A 58 16.56 17.98 -21.79
N LEU A 59 16.00 17.44 -22.86
CA LEU A 59 16.66 17.12 -24.12
C LEU A 59 16.25 18.15 -25.17
N ASP A 60 17.14 19.10 -25.42
CA ASP A 60 16.91 20.22 -26.33
C ASP A 60 17.48 19.91 -27.72
N ASN A 61 16.61 19.52 -28.65
CA ASN A 61 17.02 19.26 -30.03
C ASN A 61 16.98 20.50 -30.94
N GLU A 62 16.24 21.55 -30.58
CA GLU A 62 16.18 22.75 -31.42
C GLU A 62 17.49 23.53 -31.37
N GLY A 63 18.10 23.63 -30.18
CA GLY A 63 19.31 24.40 -29.95
C GLY A 63 19.03 25.89 -29.75
N THR A 64 20.02 26.73 -30.03
CA THR A 64 19.87 28.20 -30.00
C THR A 64 19.13 28.70 -31.25
N TYR A 65 18.31 29.72 -31.04
CA TYR A 65 17.63 30.46 -32.09
C TYR A 65 17.72 31.97 -31.84
N PHE A 66 17.60 32.75 -32.90
CA PHE A 66 17.69 34.20 -32.81
C PHE A 66 16.31 34.84 -32.86
N THR A 67 16.02 35.64 -31.85
CA THR A 67 14.79 36.42 -31.78
C THR A 67 15.08 37.87 -32.11
N TYR A 68 14.10 38.53 -32.72
CA TYR A 68 14.11 39.96 -32.92
C TYR A 68 12.98 40.58 -32.10
N LYS A 69 13.27 41.68 -31.39
CA LYS A 69 12.31 42.36 -30.52
C LYS A 69 12.36 43.87 -30.72
N ASN A 70 11.32 44.42 -31.34
CA ASN A 70 11.08 45.85 -31.43
C ASN A 70 9.69 46.21 -30.89
N LEU A 71 9.70 46.68 -29.64
CA LEU A 71 8.50 47.05 -28.89
C LEU A 71 7.78 48.26 -29.51
N ALA A 72 8.52 49.22 -30.08
CA ALA A 72 7.95 50.43 -30.66
C ALA A 72 7.20 50.13 -31.97
N ALA A 73 7.74 49.23 -32.80
CA ALA A 73 7.12 48.82 -34.06
C ALA A 73 6.13 47.64 -33.91
N LYS A 74 5.94 47.12 -32.69
CA LYS A 74 5.16 45.90 -32.42
C LYS A 74 5.60 44.68 -33.25
N LYS A 75 6.90 44.60 -33.56
CA LYS A 75 7.50 43.50 -34.33
C LYS A 75 8.31 42.61 -33.41
N TYR A 76 7.91 41.35 -33.31
CA TYR A 76 8.58 40.33 -32.55
C TYR A 76 8.47 38.99 -33.29
N GLY A 77 9.55 38.22 -33.34
CA GLY A 77 9.55 36.92 -34.01
C GLY A 77 10.91 36.26 -34.03
N VAL A 78 10.98 35.08 -34.64
CA VAL A 78 12.22 34.35 -34.87
C VAL A 78 12.77 34.69 -36.25
N LEU A 79 14.09 34.87 -36.35
CA LEU A 79 14.76 35.12 -37.62
C LEU A 79 14.86 33.83 -38.43
N VAL A 80 14.42 33.90 -39.69
CA VAL A 80 14.39 32.78 -40.64
C VAL A 80 14.91 33.19 -42.02
N ASP A 81 15.35 32.21 -42.80
CA ASP A 81 15.68 32.43 -44.21
C ASP A 81 14.43 32.51 -45.10
N LYS A 82 14.61 32.75 -46.41
CA LYS A 82 13.51 32.83 -47.40
C LYS A 82 12.62 31.58 -47.45
N ASN A 83 13.16 30.42 -47.05
CA ASN A 83 12.46 29.13 -47.05
C ASN A 83 11.85 28.82 -45.68
N GLY A 84 11.96 29.72 -44.69
CA GLY A 84 11.47 29.54 -43.33
C GLY A 84 12.41 28.75 -42.42
N LYS A 85 13.68 28.52 -42.80
CA LYS A 85 14.67 27.85 -41.97
C LYS A 85 15.13 28.79 -40.85
N VAL A 86 15.06 28.33 -39.60
CA VAL A 86 15.53 29.08 -38.42
C VAL A 86 17.05 29.20 -38.41
N PHE A 87 17.57 30.42 -38.21
CA PHE A 87 19.01 30.64 -38.05
C PHE A 87 19.49 30.19 -36.69
N LYS A 88 20.61 29.46 -36.66
CA LYS A 88 21.22 28.90 -35.44
C LYS A 88 22.54 29.56 -35.07
N THR A 89 23.18 30.28 -35.99
CA THR A 89 24.45 30.97 -35.74
C THR A 89 24.46 32.41 -36.26
N LYS A 90 25.28 33.28 -35.65
CA LYS A 90 25.44 34.67 -36.11
C LYS A 90 26.01 34.74 -37.54
N ASP A 91 26.92 33.84 -37.90
CA ASP A 91 27.51 33.78 -39.24
C ASP A 91 26.46 33.52 -40.32
N GLU A 92 25.46 32.68 -40.03
CA GLU A 92 24.33 32.45 -40.95
C GLU A 92 23.49 33.72 -41.14
N ILE A 93 23.28 34.50 -40.08
CA ILE A 93 22.52 35.76 -40.12
C ILE A 93 23.26 36.83 -40.91
N VAL A 94 24.57 36.98 -40.68
CA VAL A 94 25.39 37.96 -41.42
C VAL A 94 25.44 37.60 -42.91
N LYS A 95 25.63 36.33 -43.26
CA LYS A 95 25.59 35.88 -44.66
C LYS A 95 24.20 36.02 -45.29
N ALA A 96 23.13 35.85 -44.52
CA ALA A 96 21.77 36.05 -45.01
C ALA A 96 21.47 37.53 -45.23
N LYS A 97 22.00 38.43 -44.38
CA LYS A 97 21.92 39.88 -44.54
C LYS A 97 22.58 40.35 -45.84
N ASP A 98 23.80 39.88 -46.12
CA ASP A 98 24.56 40.29 -47.32
C ASP A 98 23.89 39.84 -48.63
N ASN A 99 22.96 38.88 -48.56
CA ASN A 99 22.21 38.35 -49.70
C ASN A 99 20.71 38.72 -49.69
N ASP A 100 20.29 39.72 -48.90
CA ASP A 100 18.87 40.13 -48.73
C ASP A 100 17.90 38.99 -48.37
N ASN A 101 18.39 37.93 -47.71
CA ASN A 101 17.65 36.71 -47.39
C ASN A 101 17.26 36.61 -45.91
N LEU A 102 17.16 37.74 -45.21
CA LEU A 102 16.81 37.79 -43.79
C LEU A 102 15.34 38.16 -43.59
N TYR A 103 14.58 37.23 -43.01
CA TYR A 103 13.16 37.41 -42.79
C TYR A 103 12.77 37.22 -41.33
N LEU A 104 11.73 37.94 -40.92
CA LEU A 104 11.07 37.70 -39.65
C LEU A 104 9.89 36.75 -39.88
N ASN A 105 9.86 35.64 -39.16
CA ASN A 105 8.74 34.71 -39.22
C ASN A 105 7.54 35.30 -38.46
N THR A 106 6.70 36.04 -39.19
CA THR A 106 5.43 36.63 -38.74
C THR A 106 4.28 36.17 -39.63
N THR A 107 3.03 36.46 -39.25
CA THR A 107 1.80 35.99 -39.93
C THR A 107 1.87 36.05 -41.46
N ASN A 108 1.69 34.88 -42.10
CA ASN A 108 1.53 34.63 -43.54
C ASN A 108 2.54 35.25 -44.54
N GLU A 109 3.48 36.09 -44.10
CA GLU A 109 4.54 36.64 -44.94
C GLU A 109 5.86 36.74 -44.17
N ASN A 110 6.91 36.23 -44.80
CA ASN A 110 8.29 36.48 -44.41
C ASN A 110 8.58 37.97 -44.69
N ILE A 111 8.61 38.80 -43.65
CA ILE A 111 8.89 40.24 -43.81
C ILE A 111 10.40 40.45 -43.89
N THR A 112 10.88 41.05 -44.98
CA THR A 112 12.29 41.44 -45.13
C THR A 112 12.67 42.40 -44.00
N TYR A 113 13.71 42.06 -43.26
CA TYR A 113 14.09 42.79 -42.06
C TYR A 113 15.52 43.31 -42.12
N MET A 114 15.73 44.60 -41.81
CA MET A 114 17.07 45.17 -41.68
C MET A 114 17.67 44.82 -40.33
N TYR A 115 18.59 43.85 -40.32
CA TYR A 115 19.31 43.39 -39.13
C TYR A 115 19.81 44.54 -38.25
N ASP A 116 19.44 44.52 -36.97
CA ASP A 116 19.93 45.44 -35.96
C ASP A 116 20.42 44.65 -34.74
N ASP A 117 21.73 44.66 -34.51
CA ASP A 117 22.39 43.99 -33.39
C ASP A 117 21.80 44.38 -32.02
N LYS A 118 21.23 45.57 -31.88
CA LYS A 118 20.65 46.04 -30.61
C LYS A 118 19.28 45.43 -30.32
N LEU A 119 18.60 44.94 -31.35
CA LEU A 119 17.23 44.43 -31.28
C LEU A 119 17.16 42.91 -31.51
N THR A 120 18.28 42.29 -31.87
CA THR A 120 18.42 40.84 -32.03
C THR A 120 19.07 40.21 -30.79
N SER A 121 18.50 39.11 -30.30
CA SER A 121 19.04 38.36 -29.16
C SER A 121 19.10 36.87 -29.44
N GLU A 122 20.24 36.26 -29.10
CA GLU A 122 20.44 34.81 -29.09
C GLU A 122 19.78 34.22 -27.84
N THR A 123 18.96 33.19 -28.03
CA THR A 123 18.28 32.52 -26.91
C THR A 123 17.99 31.06 -27.24
N SER A 124 17.60 30.30 -26.23
CA SER A 124 17.03 28.96 -26.36
C SER A 124 15.77 28.87 -25.49
N LEU A 125 14.94 27.84 -25.68
CA LEU A 125 13.82 27.59 -24.78
C LEU A 125 14.32 27.41 -23.34
N PHE A 126 15.39 26.63 -23.18
CA PHE A 126 15.99 26.37 -21.87
C PHE A 126 16.50 27.66 -21.21
N ASP A 127 17.19 28.53 -21.94
CA ASP A 127 17.66 29.83 -21.43
C ASP A 127 16.52 30.76 -21.04
N THR A 128 15.43 30.71 -21.78
CA THR A 128 14.21 31.47 -21.46
C THR A 128 13.62 30.99 -20.13
N LEU A 129 13.53 29.67 -19.94
CA LEU A 129 13.07 29.06 -18.70
C LEU A 129 13.98 29.36 -17.50
N ILE A 130 15.30 29.50 -17.71
CA ILE A 130 16.25 29.93 -16.67
C ILE A 130 16.07 31.40 -16.33
N LYS A 131 16.12 32.29 -17.33
CA LYS A 131 16.00 33.75 -17.15
C LYS A 131 14.74 34.12 -16.38
N ASN A 132 13.67 33.36 -16.62
CA ASN A 132 12.39 33.61 -15.99
C ASN A 132 12.18 32.85 -14.67
N GLY A 133 13.20 32.12 -14.21
CA GLY A 133 13.23 31.49 -12.90
C GLY A 133 12.38 30.23 -12.77
N VAL A 134 11.96 29.63 -13.90
CA VAL A 134 11.35 28.30 -13.95
C VAL A 134 12.39 27.25 -13.61
N PHE A 135 13.58 27.36 -14.21
CA PHE A 135 14.72 26.52 -13.90
C PHE A 135 15.78 27.30 -13.15
N LYS A 136 16.37 26.66 -12.15
CA LYS A 136 17.46 27.21 -11.35
C LYS A 136 18.62 26.24 -11.39
N PRO A 137 19.85 26.73 -11.57
CA PRO A 137 21.02 25.87 -11.44
C PRO A 137 21.20 25.51 -9.96
N ASN A 138 21.62 24.29 -9.68
CA ASN A 138 21.93 23.87 -8.31
C ASN A 138 23.24 24.49 -7.82
N ASP A 139 24.14 24.81 -8.74
CA ASP A 139 25.33 25.64 -8.49
C ASP A 139 25.11 27.03 -9.11
N ALA A 140 25.12 28.06 -8.27
CA ALA A 140 24.92 29.44 -8.71
C ALA A 140 26.03 29.95 -9.66
N ASN A 141 27.22 29.34 -9.63
CA ASN A 141 28.40 29.77 -10.39
C ASN A 141 28.68 28.89 -11.63
N TYR A 142 27.66 28.20 -12.13
CA TYR A 142 27.82 27.27 -13.24
C TYR A 142 28.40 27.91 -14.51
N LYS A 143 29.31 27.19 -15.18
CA LYS A 143 29.91 27.61 -16.46
C LYS A 143 29.40 26.79 -17.66
N ASN A 144 29.10 25.51 -17.46
CA ASN A 144 28.63 24.60 -18.50
C ASN A 144 27.23 24.06 -18.17
N LYS A 145 26.24 24.32 -19.05
CA LYS A 145 24.84 23.91 -18.85
C LYS A 145 24.67 22.39 -18.83
N GLU A 146 25.47 21.65 -19.60
CA GLU A 146 25.37 20.18 -19.71
C GLU A 146 25.95 19.45 -18.49
N GLU A 147 26.93 20.05 -17.81
CA GLU A 147 27.53 19.51 -16.58
C GLU A 147 26.76 19.93 -15.33
N THR A 148 25.88 20.92 -15.47
CA THR A 148 25.11 21.49 -14.35
C THR A 148 23.85 20.68 -14.10
N LYS A 149 23.56 20.47 -12.82
CA LYS A 149 22.28 19.93 -12.37
C LYS A 149 21.29 21.04 -12.11
N TRP A 150 20.07 20.84 -12.55
CA TRP A 150 19.03 21.86 -12.53
C TRP A 150 17.89 21.45 -11.59
N SER A 151 17.19 22.46 -11.08
CA SER A 151 15.98 22.30 -10.29
C SER A 151 14.87 23.21 -10.78
N THR A 152 13.62 22.78 -10.62
CA THR A 152 12.45 23.52 -11.08
C THR A 152 11.82 24.31 -9.95
N LYS A 153 11.35 25.54 -10.21
CA LYS A 153 10.56 26.30 -9.25
C LYS A 153 9.10 25.85 -9.31
N ASN A 154 8.76 24.90 -8.42
CA ASN A 154 7.39 24.49 -8.09
C ASN A 154 6.43 24.34 -9.29
N LEU A 155 6.66 23.34 -10.14
CA LEU A 155 5.76 22.99 -11.24
C LEU A 155 4.59 22.17 -10.68
N SER A 156 3.43 22.79 -10.53
CA SER A 156 2.21 22.12 -10.06
C SER A 156 2.39 21.35 -8.73
N ASN A 157 3.06 21.96 -7.75
CA ASN A 157 3.40 21.38 -6.44
C ASN A 157 4.53 20.33 -6.43
N ILE A 158 5.21 20.12 -7.56
CA ILE A 158 6.36 19.22 -7.67
C ILE A 158 7.61 20.06 -7.98
N THR A 159 8.69 19.79 -7.25
CA THR A 159 10.00 20.39 -7.50
C THR A 159 10.95 19.30 -7.96
N PHE A 160 11.21 19.22 -9.26
CA PHE A 160 12.24 18.33 -9.80
C PHE A 160 13.60 18.87 -9.39
N ASN A 161 14.41 17.98 -8.82
CA ASN A 161 15.75 18.27 -8.35
C ASN A 161 16.73 17.42 -9.13
N ASN A 162 17.89 17.98 -9.44
CA ASN A 162 19.01 17.28 -10.06
C ASN A 162 18.73 16.72 -11.47
N PHE A 163 17.88 17.38 -12.25
CA PHE A 163 17.64 16.97 -13.62
C PHE A 163 18.79 17.45 -14.55
N SER A 164 19.08 16.68 -15.59
CA SER A 164 20.16 16.94 -16.55
C SER A 164 19.69 17.78 -17.73
N TYR A 165 20.57 18.54 -18.36
CA TYR A 165 20.33 19.21 -19.64
C TYR A 165 21.28 18.67 -20.70
N LEU A 166 20.76 18.36 -21.89
CA LEU A 166 21.55 17.95 -23.05
C LEU A 166 21.06 18.69 -24.29
N GLN A 167 21.98 19.09 -25.17
CA GLN A 167 21.66 19.84 -26.38
C GLN A 167 22.11 19.11 -27.66
N GLY A 168 21.39 19.34 -28.77
CA GLY A 168 21.81 18.96 -30.11
C GLY A 168 21.93 17.44 -30.33
N GLU A 169 23.03 16.97 -30.92
CA GLU A 169 23.20 15.53 -31.22
C GLU A 169 23.17 14.65 -29.97
N LYS A 170 23.64 15.15 -28.82
CA LYS A 170 23.57 14.41 -27.56
C LYS A 170 22.11 14.21 -27.13
N ALA A 171 21.29 15.25 -27.27
CA ALA A 171 19.85 15.18 -27.00
C ALA A 171 19.15 14.16 -27.90
N LYS A 172 19.49 14.12 -29.20
CA LYS A 172 18.95 13.10 -30.14
C LYS A 172 19.35 11.67 -29.77
N LYS A 173 20.62 11.46 -29.38
CA LYS A 173 21.16 10.13 -29.04
C LYS A 173 20.58 9.60 -27.72
N GLU A 174 20.39 10.48 -26.73
CA GLU A 174 19.84 10.11 -25.42
C GLU A 174 18.31 10.07 -25.38
N TYR A 175 17.64 10.59 -26.42
CA TYR A 175 16.19 10.52 -26.52
C TYR A 175 15.71 9.08 -26.58
N LYS A 176 14.87 8.70 -25.60
CA LYS A 176 14.39 7.34 -25.34
C LYS A 176 15.46 6.35 -24.86
N ASN A 177 16.65 6.82 -24.48
CA ASN A 177 17.66 5.98 -23.84
C ASN A 177 17.30 5.69 -22.37
N LYS A 178 17.88 4.63 -21.80
CA LYS A 178 17.40 3.98 -20.56
C LYS A 178 17.90 4.58 -19.24
N SER A 179 18.76 5.59 -19.26
CA SER A 179 19.42 6.13 -18.07
C SER A 179 18.49 6.99 -17.21
N ASP A 180 17.64 7.80 -17.84
CA ASP A 180 16.72 8.72 -17.16
C ASP A 180 15.27 8.21 -17.23
N PHE A 181 14.55 8.32 -16.11
CA PHE A 181 13.17 7.81 -16.01
C PHE A 181 12.14 8.77 -16.60
N VAL A 182 12.46 10.06 -16.70
CA VAL A 182 11.61 11.10 -17.26
C VAL A 182 12.43 11.99 -18.20
N GLN A 183 11.98 12.15 -19.43
CA GLN A 183 12.67 12.95 -20.44
C GLN A 183 11.69 13.94 -21.07
N VAL A 184 12.05 15.23 -21.07
CA VAL A 184 11.37 16.26 -21.87
C VAL A 184 12.17 16.44 -23.15
N TYR A 185 11.63 16.02 -24.28
CA TYR A 185 12.27 16.21 -25.58
C TYR A 185 11.61 17.34 -26.34
N VAL A 186 12.42 18.36 -26.65
CA VAL A 186 12.03 19.51 -27.46
C VAL A 186 12.34 19.19 -28.92
N PRO A 187 11.33 19.11 -29.81
CA PRO A 187 11.55 18.90 -31.24
C PRO A 187 12.32 20.04 -31.90
N GLU A 188 12.84 19.82 -33.11
CA GLU A 188 13.48 20.88 -33.87
C GLU A 188 12.49 22.00 -34.23
N ASN A 189 12.95 23.25 -34.16
CA ASN A 189 12.17 24.46 -34.47
C ASN A 189 10.90 24.65 -33.62
N PHE A 190 10.75 23.94 -32.51
CA PHE A 190 9.57 24.00 -31.64
C PHE A 190 9.24 25.44 -31.22
N SER A 191 10.23 26.16 -30.67
CA SER A 191 10.05 27.53 -30.20
C SER A 191 9.70 28.50 -31.32
N ALA A 192 10.24 28.28 -32.53
CA ALA A 192 9.96 29.13 -33.69
C ALA A 192 8.52 28.95 -34.20
N HIS A 193 8.04 27.71 -34.27
CA HIS A 193 6.65 27.41 -34.63
C HIS A 193 5.67 27.91 -33.57
N LEU A 194 5.97 27.68 -32.29
CA LEU A 194 5.15 28.16 -31.19
C LEU A 194 5.01 29.70 -31.22
N LEU A 195 6.11 30.42 -31.41
CA LEU A 195 6.09 31.88 -31.48
C LEU A 195 5.30 32.40 -32.68
N LYS A 196 5.36 31.70 -33.82
CA LYS A 196 4.58 32.02 -35.01
C LYS A 196 3.08 31.86 -34.75
N GLU A 197 2.65 30.72 -34.22
CA GLU A 197 1.23 30.45 -33.93
C GLU A 197 0.68 31.40 -32.86
N LEU A 198 1.48 31.73 -31.84
CA LEU A 198 1.10 32.73 -30.84
C LEU A 198 0.92 34.11 -31.47
N TYR A 199 1.80 34.51 -32.37
CA TYR A 199 1.65 35.76 -33.11
C TYR A 199 0.39 35.75 -33.99
N GLU A 200 0.08 34.63 -34.65
CA GLU A 200 -1.13 34.46 -35.49
C GLU A 200 -2.45 34.53 -34.70
N ILE A 201 -2.44 34.07 -33.45
CA ILE A 201 -3.56 34.23 -32.52
C ILE A 201 -3.70 35.71 -32.12
N LEU A 202 -2.59 36.38 -31.82
CA LEU A 202 -2.55 37.79 -31.41
C LEU A 202 -2.98 38.75 -32.54
N SER A 203 -2.65 38.42 -33.79
CA SER A 203 -3.05 39.19 -34.99
C SER A 203 -4.48 38.92 -35.46
N HIS A 204 -5.30 38.23 -34.64
CA HIS A 204 -6.72 37.91 -34.92
C HIS A 204 -6.97 37.01 -36.14
N SER A 205 -5.98 36.25 -36.60
CA SER A 205 -6.06 35.47 -37.85
C SER A 205 -6.45 33.99 -37.72
N ILE A 206 -6.42 33.39 -36.52
CA ILE A 206 -6.62 31.92 -36.33
C ILE A 206 -7.48 31.60 -35.09
N GLN A 207 -8.26 30.51 -35.12
CA GLN A 207 -8.99 29.99 -33.97
C GLN A 207 -8.11 29.10 -33.08
N LEU A 208 -8.31 29.14 -31.76
CA LEU A 208 -7.54 28.41 -30.73
C LEU A 208 -7.40 26.89 -30.92
N LYS A 209 -8.16 26.27 -31.83
CA LYS A 209 -8.15 24.83 -32.11
C LYS A 209 -7.06 24.39 -33.10
N ASP A 210 -6.37 25.34 -33.73
CA ASP A 210 -5.52 25.08 -34.90
C ASP A 210 -4.01 25.05 -34.58
N PHE A 211 -3.60 24.79 -33.33
CA PHE A 211 -2.18 24.59 -33.01
C PHE A 211 -1.62 23.39 -33.80
N THR A 212 -0.77 23.66 -34.78
CA THR A 212 -0.10 22.70 -35.66
C THR A 212 1.35 22.42 -35.23
N THR A 213 1.90 23.18 -34.29
CA THR A 213 3.26 22.98 -33.75
C THR A 213 3.46 21.55 -33.26
N GLU A 214 4.59 20.92 -33.64
CA GLU A 214 4.95 19.60 -33.15
C GLU A 214 5.05 19.63 -31.62
N LYS A 215 4.27 18.78 -30.94
CA LYS A 215 4.16 18.84 -29.48
C LYS A 215 5.48 18.47 -28.80
N LEU A 216 5.76 19.10 -27.65
CA LEU A 216 6.80 18.63 -26.73
C LEU A 216 6.58 17.15 -26.42
N LYS A 217 7.64 16.33 -26.57
CA LYS A 217 7.55 14.89 -26.36
C LYS A 217 8.04 14.57 -24.96
N LEU A 218 7.11 14.29 -24.06
CA LEU A 218 7.40 13.77 -22.74
C LEU A 218 7.52 12.23 -22.84
N TYR A 219 8.67 11.70 -22.45
CA TYR A 219 8.95 10.28 -22.48
C TYR A 219 9.28 9.78 -21.07
N THR A 220 8.78 8.59 -20.72
CA THR A 220 9.17 7.90 -19.48
C THR A 220 9.57 6.47 -19.81
N THR A 221 10.70 6.03 -19.26
CA THR A 221 11.20 4.67 -19.47
C THR A 221 10.50 3.72 -18.49
N PHE A 222 9.32 3.24 -18.89
CA PHE A 222 8.56 2.24 -18.13
C PHE A 222 9.35 0.95 -17.86
N GLU A 223 10.36 0.65 -18.70
CA GLU A 223 11.08 -0.63 -18.69
C GLU A 223 11.79 -0.97 -17.38
N ARG A 224 12.10 0.03 -16.53
CA ARG A 224 12.83 -0.18 -15.28
C ARG A 224 12.01 0.06 -14.02
N ASN A 225 10.88 0.77 -14.10
CA ASN A 225 9.99 1.00 -12.96
C ASN A 225 8.55 1.33 -13.41
N TYR A 226 7.66 0.32 -13.39
CA TYR A 226 6.25 0.46 -13.75
C TYR A 226 5.51 1.50 -12.92
N VAL A 227 5.80 1.60 -11.61
CA VAL A 227 5.09 2.51 -10.71
C VAL A 227 5.37 3.97 -11.07
N VAL A 228 6.64 4.29 -11.36
CA VAL A 228 7.05 5.62 -11.83
C VAL A 228 6.37 5.91 -13.16
N GLY A 229 6.47 4.99 -14.13
CA GLY A 229 5.86 5.18 -15.44
C GLY A 229 4.34 5.40 -15.36
N TYR A 230 3.61 4.55 -14.63
CA TYR A 230 2.15 4.68 -14.43
C TYR A 230 1.77 6.00 -13.77
N PHE A 231 2.54 6.44 -12.78
CA PHE A 231 2.27 7.70 -12.09
C PHE A 231 2.49 8.91 -12.99
N PHE A 232 3.60 8.94 -13.73
CA PHE A 232 3.88 10.00 -14.70
C PHE A 232 2.89 9.98 -15.85
N GLU A 233 2.52 8.81 -16.38
CA GLU A 233 1.50 8.69 -17.42
C GLU A 233 0.16 9.26 -16.97
N ASN A 234 -0.27 9.01 -15.74
CA ASN A 234 -1.51 9.57 -15.20
C ASN A 234 -1.40 11.08 -14.94
N ILE A 235 -0.25 11.59 -14.48
CA ILE A 235 0.00 13.03 -14.42
C ILE A 235 -0.11 13.65 -15.81
N LEU A 236 0.47 13.01 -16.83
CA LEU A 236 0.50 13.52 -18.20
C LEU A 236 -0.86 13.42 -18.90
N LYS A 237 -1.64 12.36 -18.64
CA LYS A 237 -2.97 12.13 -19.22
C LYS A 237 -4.05 13.00 -18.60
N ASN A 238 -3.99 13.28 -17.30
CA ASN A 238 -4.99 14.08 -16.59
C ASN A 238 -4.68 15.59 -16.55
N LYS A 239 -3.54 16.04 -17.09
CA LYS A 239 -3.16 17.45 -17.02
C LYS A 239 -2.66 17.98 -18.36
N ASP A 240 -3.61 18.56 -19.09
CA ASP A 240 -3.37 19.78 -19.86
C ASP A 240 -2.58 20.83 -19.04
N ALA A 241 -2.55 20.76 -17.70
CA ALA A 241 -1.84 21.66 -16.78
C ALA A 241 -0.31 21.56 -16.70
N LEU A 242 0.37 20.50 -17.20
CA LEU A 242 1.86 20.49 -17.21
C LEU A 242 2.38 21.13 -18.49
N MET A 243 1.75 20.78 -19.62
CA MET A 243 1.94 21.49 -20.89
C MET A 243 1.43 22.93 -20.79
N ALA A 244 0.26 23.18 -20.20
CA ALA A 244 -0.20 24.52 -19.89
C ALA A 244 0.64 25.17 -18.79
N GLY A 245 1.20 24.47 -17.81
CA GLY A 245 2.11 25.08 -16.83
C GLY A 245 3.38 25.64 -17.50
N ILE A 246 3.97 24.87 -18.41
CA ILE A 246 5.09 25.33 -19.24
C ILE A 246 4.61 26.41 -20.20
N LEU A 247 3.54 26.18 -20.98
CA LEU A 247 2.99 27.12 -21.96
C LEU A 247 2.57 28.43 -21.29
N ILE A 248 1.70 28.41 -20.27
CA ILE A 248 1.27 29.54 -19.41
C ILE A 248 2.47 30.26 -18.85
N GLN A 249 3.49 29.57 -18.34
CA GLN A 249 4.62 30.29 -17.76
C GLN A 249 5.45 30.99 -18.83
N THR A 250 5.74 30.30 -19.93
CA THR A 250 6.38 30.89 -21.11
C THR A 250 5.56 32.09 -21.62
N LEU A 251 4.23 31.94 -21.69
CA LEU A 251 3.24 32.90 -22.18
C LEU A 251 3.00 34.11 -21.24
N ARG A 252 2.94 33.88 -19.94
CA ARG A 252 2.77 34.91 -18.91
C ARG A 252 4.01 35.79 -18.82
N GLU A 253 5.15 35.30 -19.26
CA GLU A 253 6.39 36.07 -19.38
C GLU A 253 6.47 36.81 -20.74
N PHE A 254 5.77 36.31 -21.78
CA PHE A 254 5.41 37.08 -22.98
C PHE A 254 4.39 38.21 -22.71
N SER A 255 3.76 38.29 -21.52
CA SER A 255 2.82 39.37 -21.18
C SER A 255 3.43 40.77 -21.28
N GLY A 256 4.73 40.91 -21.01
CA GLY A 256 5.46 42.17 -21.17
C GLY A 256 5.66 42.60 -22.62
N LEU A 257 5.34 41.74 -23.59
CA LEU A 257 5.41 42.01 -25.03
C LEU A 257 4.07 42.44 -25.62
N PHE A 258 2.95 42.22 -24.93
CA PHE A 258 1.61 42.41 -25.49
C PHE A 258 0.67 43.16 -24.52
N PRO A 259 0.33 44.43 -24.79
CA PRO A 259 -0.55 45.24 -23.94
C PRO A 259 -1.96 44.66 -23.70
N GLN A 260 -2.42 43.74 -24.55
CA GLN A 260 -3.76 43.11 -24.49
C GLN A 260 -3.74 41.74 -23.79
N TRP A 261 -2.64 41.38 -23.12
CA TRP A 261 -2.44 40.06 -22.51
C TRP A 261 -3.59 39.59 -21.61
N SER A 262 -4.20 40.50 -20.85
CA SER A 262 -5.32 40.19 -19.95
C SER A 262 -6.55 39.63 -20.71
N GLU A 263 -6.89 40.20 -21.87
CA GLU A 263 -8.02 39.76 -22.70
C GLU A 263 -7.78 38.38 -23.32
N ILE A 264 -6.51 38.07 -23.62
CA ILE A 264 -6.09 36.80 -24.22
C ILE A 264 -6.08 35.68 -23.18
N ALA A 265 -5.59 35.96 -21.97
CA ALA A 265 -5.63 35.03 -20.86
C ALA A 265 -7.07 34.62 -20.49
N ASP A 266 -8.00 35.59 -20.50
CA ASP A 266 -9.43 35.34 -20.26
C ASP A 266 -10.10 34.54 -21.39
N LYS A 267 -9.78 34.83 -22.67
CA LYS A 267 -10.28 34.03 -23.82
C LYS A 267 -9.72 32.61 -23.85
N LEU A 268 -8.46 32.44 -23.45
CA LEU A 268 -7.78 31.15 -23.34
C LEU A 268 -8.32 30.30 -22.20
N LYS A 269 -9.13 30.85 -21.27
CA LYS A 269 -9.89 30.09 -20.27
C LYS A 269 -9.03 29.11 -19.45
N LEU A 270 -7.73 29.40 -19.29
CA LEU A 270 -6.70 28.46 -18.79
C LEU A 270 -7.01 27.90 -17.41
N ASP A 271 -7.65 28.69 -16.55
CA ASP A 271 -8.07 28.26 -15.20
C ASP A 271 -9.42 27.51 -15.19
N SER A 272 -10.23 27.63 -16.26
CA SER A 272 -11.55 26.98 -16.37
C SER A 272 -11.54 25.63 -17.09
N PHE A 273 -10.38 25.19 -17.59
CA PHE A 273 -10.22 23.85 -18.18
C PHE A 273 -10.14 22.73 -17.13
N ILE A 274 -10.02 23.07 -15.84
CA ILE A 274 -9.98 22.09 -14.75
C ILE A 274 -10.83 22.60 -13.60
N ASP A 275 -12.12 22.23 -13.61
CA ASP A 275 -12.94 22.25 -12.40
C ASP A 275 -12.72 20.93 -11.65
N THR A 276 -11.76 20.93 -10.72
CA THR A 276 -11.54 19.79 -9.83
C THR A 276 -12.23 20.04 -8.50
N GLN A 277 -13.46 19.55 -8.38
CA GLN A 277 -14.04 19.23 -7.08
C GLN A 277 -13.64 17.79 -6.73
N SER A 278 -12.56 17.62 -5.98
CA SER A 278 -12.25 16.34 -5.34
C SER A 278 -12.73 16.38 -3.89
N GLY A 279 -13.76 15.60 -3.56
CA GLY A 279 -14.27 15.41 -2.20
C GLY A 279 -13.33 14.62 -1.27
N GLY A 280 -12.03 14.86 -1.35
CA GLY A 280 -11.00 14.18 -0.56
C GLY A 280 -9.60 14.81 -0.64
N SER A 281 -9.46 16.02 -1.20
CA SER A 281 -8.16 16.68 -1.37
C SER A 281 -7.54 17.25 -0.11
N LYS A 282 -8.28 17.35 1.01
CA LYS A 282 -7.77 17.98 2.23
C LYS A 282 -6.94 17.05 3.13
N GLU A 283 -6.87 15.75 2.85
CA GLU A 283 -6.05 14.79 3.60
C GLU A 283 -5.07 13.97 2.72
N GLY A 284 -4.44 14.64 1.74
CA GLY A 284 -3.60 14.04 0.69
C GLY A 284 -2.24 13.45 1.09
N TYR A 285 -2.09 12.86 2.28
CA TYR A 285 -0.91 12.08 2.63
C TYR A 285 -1.14 10.59 2.35
N TYR A 286 -0.39 10.05 1.40
CA TYR A 286 -0.43 8.63 1.01
C TYR A 286 -0.29 7.69 2.22
N GLY A 287 0.47 8.10 3.24
CA GLY A 287 0.63 7.37 4.50
C GLY A 287 -0.62 7.28 5.37
N ILE A 288 -1.55 8.24 5.30
CA ILE A 288 -2.84 8.16 6.01
C ILE A 288 -3.76 7.16 5.29
N GLY A 289 -3.82 7.23 3.96
CA GLY A 289 -4.61 6.30 3.15
C GLY A 289 -4.17 4.85 3.30
N LEU A 290 -2.89 4.55 3.06
CA LEU A 290 -2.37 3.19 3.25
C LEU A 290 -2.18 2.81 4.72
N GLY A 291 -2.17 3.78 5.64
CA GLY A 291 -1.98 3.54 7.07
C GLY A 291 -3.04 2.60 7.64
N GLN A 292 -4.26 2.64 7.11
CA GLN A 292 -5.36 1.73 7.47
C GLN A 292 -4.97 0.27 7.24
N LEU A 293 -4.41 -0.04 6.07
CA LEU A 293 -3.92 -1.37 5.74
C LEU A 293 -2.76 -1.78 6.64
N PHE A 294 -1.78 -0.89 6.86
CA PHE A 294 -0.60 -1.20 7.65
C PHE A 294 -0.91 -1.42 9.14
N ILE A 295 -1.86 -0.67 9.71
CA ILE A 295 -2.35 -0.88 11.07
C ILE A 295 -3.06 -2.23 11.18
N THR A 296 -4.04 -2.50 10.30
CA THR A 296 -4.77 -3.78 10.29
C THR A 296 -3.82 -4.97 10.12
N LEU A 297 -2.85 -4.86 9.22
CA LEU A 297 -1.86 -5.91 8.97
C LEU A 297 -0.89 -6.08 10.15
N GLY A 298 -0.46 -4.98 10.78
CA GLY A 298 0.37 -5.01 11.98
C GLY A 298 -0.31 -5.74 13.14
N LEU A 299 -1.59 -5.45 13.39
CA LEU A 299 -2.40 -6.17 14.39
C LEU A 299 -2.49 -7.67 14.07
N PHE A 300 -2.79 -8.02 12.80
CA PHE A 300 -2.88 -9.42 12.38
C PHE A 300 -1.58 -10.19 12.56
N VAL A 301 -0.47 -9.63 12.09
CA VAL A 301 0.86 -10.25 12.23
C VAL A 301 1.24 -10.34 13.71
N GLY A 302 0.89 -9.34 14.53
CA GLY A 302 1.03 -9.37 15.98
C GLY A 302 0.39 -10.60 16.63
N ALA A 303 -0.91 -10.76 16.43
CA ALA A 303 -1.67 -11.89 16.94
C ALA A 303 -1.18 -13.24 16.38
N PHE A 304 -0.76 -13.28 15.10
CA PHE A 304 -0.21 -14.48 14.50
C PHE A 304 1.12 -14.90 15.15
N VAL A 305 2.06 -13.97 15.37
CA VAL A 305 3.36 -14.29 15.96
C VAL A 305 3.22 -14.77 17.41
N GLN A 306 2.19 -14.33 18.14
CA GLN A 306 1.88 -14.88 19.46
C GLN A 306 1.71 -16.41 19.45
N THR A 307 1.25 -17.03 18.35
CA THR A 307 1.09 -18.49 18.22
C THR A 307 2.42 -19.26 18.24
N PHE A 308 3.57 -18.60 18.12
CA PHE A 308 4.89 -19.23 18.24
C PHE A 308 5.44 -19.19 19.67
N ILE A 309 4.93 -18.27 20.49
CA ILE A 309 5.29 -18.17 21.92
C ILE A 309 4.32 -18.98 22.76
N TYR A 310 3.03 -18.80 22.50
CA TYR A 310 2.00 -19.52 23.18
C TYR A 310 1.88 -20.92 22.63
N ASP A 311 1.70 -21.82 23.57
CA ASP A 311 1.54 -23.23 23.32
C ASP A 311 0.06 -23.54 23.48
N ARG A 312 -0.54 -24.05 22.40
CA ARG A 312 -1.95 -24.41 22.39
C ARG A 312 -2.25 -25.57 23.34
N ALA A 313 -1.41 -26.61 23.39
CA ALA A 313 -1.73 -27.91 23.98
C ALA A 313 -1.79 -27.90 25.52
N LYS A 314 -0.97 -27.07 26.16
CA LYS A 314 -0.94 -26.97 27.63
C LYS A 314 -2.07 -26.15 28.23
N ARG A 315 -2.54 -26.62 29.39
CA ARG A 315 -3.70 -26.06 30.10
C ARG A 315 -3.69 -26.40 31.58
N PHE A 316 -4.53 -25.70 32.34
CA PHE A 316 -4.90 -26.10 33.69
C PHE A 316 -5.75 -27.39 33.67
N ILE A 317 -5.33 -28.42 34.40
CA ILE A 317 -5.91 -29.79 34.35
C ILE A 317 -7.43 -29.79 34.64
N LYS A 318 -7.89 -28.93 35.54
CA LYS A 318 -9.32 -28.83 35.94
C LYS A 318 -10.16 -27.93 35.03
N ALA A 319 -9.58 -27.32 33.99
CA ALA A 319 -10.31 -26.50 33.04
C ALA A 319 -11.02 -27.37 32.00
N ASN A 320 -12.29 -27.08 31.72
CA ASN A 320 -12.99 -27.71 30.59
C ASN A 320 -12.49 -27.15 29.24
N ALA A 321 -12.86 -27.79 28.12
CA ALA A 321 -12.39 -27.38 26.79
C ALA A 321 -12.71 -25.92 26.42
N ILE A 322 -13.88 -25.42 26.84
CA ILE A 322 -14.33 -24.05 26.58
C ILE A 322 -13.50 -23.06 27.42
N GLN A 323 -13.29 -23.36 28.70
CA GLN A 323 -12.47 -22.55 29.61
C GLN A 323 -11.02 -22.49 29.16
N TRP A 324 -10.47 -23.60 28.65
CA TRP A 324 -9.14 -23.65 28.05
C TRP A 324 -9.04 -22.80 26.79
N TYR A 325 -10.03 -22.88 25.90
CA TYR A 325 -10.05 -22.03 24.71
C TYR A 325 -10.06 -20.55 25.09
N PHE A 326 -11.00 -20.14 25.95
CA PHE A 326 -11.13 -18.73 26.35
C PHE A 326 -10.00 -18.24 27.26
N SER A 327 -9.34 -19.09 28.07
CA SER A 327 -8.16 -18.64 28.83
C SER A 327 -7.03 -18.24 27.89
N LYS A 328 -6.84 -19.03 26.81
CA LYS A 328 -5.88 -18.75 25.74
C LYS A 328 -6.27 -17.52 24.93
N THR A 329 -7.55 -17.41 24.54
CA THR A 329 -8.05 -16.23 23.82
C THR A 329 -7.83 -14.96 24.62
N LEU A 330 -8.16 -14.99 25.91
CA LEU A 330 -8.04 -13.85 26.79
C LEU A 330 -6.57 -13.46 26.99
N LEU A 331 -5.67 -14.43 27.14
CA LEU A 331 -4.23 -14.17 27.21
C LEU A 331 -3.73 -13.47 25.93
N MET A 332 -4.07 -14.03 24.77
CA MET A 332 -3.69 -13.47 23.47
C MET A 332 -4.26 -12.07 23.25
N TYR A 333 -5.51 -11.87 23.65
CA TYR A 333 -6.17 -10.57 23.56
C TYR A 333 -5.51 -9.54 24.48
N LEU A 334 -5.19 -9.87 25.73
CA LEU A 334 -4.49 -8.95 26.63
C LEU A 334 -3.12 -8.54 26.09
N THR A 335 -2.37 -9.46 25.46
CA THR A 335 -1.15 -9.08 24.73
C THR A 335 -1.44 -8.20 23.53
N GLY A 336 -2.51 -8.49 22.80
CA GLY A 336 -3.01 -7.66 21.70
C GLY A 336 -3.35 -6.24 22.14
N VAL A 337 -3.98 -6.06 23.29
CA VAL A 337 -4.27 -4.74 23.88
C VAL A 337 -2.98 -3.96 24.13
N LEU A 338 -1.95 -4.61 24.69
CA LEU A 338 -0.64 -3.98 24.89
C LEU A 338 0.02 -3.61 23.55
N GLN A 339 -0.01 -4.53 22.57
CA GLN A 339 0.48 -4.29 21.21
C GLN A 339 -0.22 -3.12 20.52
N ALA A 340 -1.55 -3.09 20.54
CA ALA A 340 -2.38 -2.04 19.94
C ALA A 340 -2.16 -0.69 20.62
N THR A 341 -1.98 -0.67 21.95
CA THR A 341 -1.70 0.56 22.71
C THR A 341 -0.29 1.09 22.41
N LEU A 342 0.72 0.22 22.35
CA LEU A 342 2.06 0.60 21.92
C LEU A 342 2.06 1.15 20.49
N LEU A 343 1.33 0.48 19.58
CA LEU A 343 1.18 0.95 18.22
C LEU A 343 0.51 2.35 18.18
N LEU A 344 -0.59 2.57 18.91
CA LEU A 344 -1.20 3.90 19.00
C LEU A 344 -0.22 4.95 19.53
N ALA A 345 0.51 4.65 20.60
CA ALA A 345 1.49 5.58 21.17
C ALA A 345 2.58 5.96 20.16
N THR A 346 2.97 5.02 19.27
CA THR A 346 3.93 5.33 18.21
C THR A 346 3.32 6.15 17.08
N LEU A 347 2.05 5.92 16.75
CA LEU A 347 1.32 6.72 15.76
C LEU A 347 1.15 8.16 16.25
N SER A 348 0.82 8.38 17.52
CA SER A 348 0.68 9.72 18.09
C SER A 348 2.00 10.49 18.18
N LEU A 349 3.15 9.79 18.22
CA LEU A 349 4.48 10.39 18.14
C LEU A 349 4.99 10.58 16.69
N SER A 350 4.23 10.13 15.70
CA SER A 350 4.57 10.23 14.28
C SER A 350 3.79 11.36 13.61
N PRO A 351 4.10 11.71 12.34
CA PRO A 351 3.28 12.62 11.54
C PRO A 351 1.79 12.22 11.45
N PHE A 352 1.44 10.98 11.81
CA PHE A 352 0.06 10.50 11.89
C PHE A 352 -0.80 11.28 12.91
N ASN A 353 -0.21 11.99 13.87
CA ASN A 353 -0.94 12.83 14.84
C ASN A 353 -1.77 13.96 14.18
N ILE A 354 -1.58 14.22 12.88
CA ILE A 354 -2.37 15.19 12.10
C ILE A 354 -3.88 14.88 12.15
N ILE A 355 -4.29 13.62 12.32
CA ILE A 355 -5.71 13.24 12.40
C ILE A 355 -6.41 13.73 13.69
N GLY A 356 -5.65 14.26 14.66
CA GLY A 356 -6.18 14.82 15.90
C GLY A 356 -6.48 13.78 16.99
N SER A 357 -6.54 14.27 18.24
CA SER A 357 -6.66 13.44 19.45
C SER A 357 -7.96 12.63 19.54
N SER A 358 -9.08 13.16 19.06
CA SER A 358 -10.38 12.49 19.04
C SER A 358 -10.39 11.31 18.07
N ALA A 359 -9.83 11.49 16.87
CA ALA A 359 -9.68 10.43 15.89
C ALA A 359 -8.66 9.39 16.37
N LEU A 360 -7.57 9.78 17.03
CA LEU A 360 -6.62 8.84 17.66
C LEU A 360 -7.30 7.97 18.73
N LEU A 361 -8.15 8.54 19.58
CA LEU A 361 -8.91 7.74 20.56
C LEU A 361 -9.85 6.76 19.87
N SER A 362 -10.58 7.20 18.84
CA SER A 362 -11.46 6.35 18.04
C SER A 362 -10.69 5.23 17.33
N THR A 363 -9.50 5.56 16.83
CA THR A 363 -8.56 4.63 16.21
C THR A 363 -8.15 3.56 17.21
N TRP A 364 -7.79 3.94 18.45
CA TRP A 364 -7.45 2.99 19.49
C TRP A 364 -8.61 2.04 19.83
N LEU A 365 -9.81 2.58 20.06
CA LEU A 365 -10.98 1.77 20.36
C LEU A 365 -11.30 0.80 19.21
N TRP A 366 -11.18 1.26 17.97
CA TRP A 366 -11.33 0.42 16.79
C TRP A 366 -10.25 -0.66 16.72
N MET A 367 -8.98 -0.32 16.97
CA MET A 367 -7.88 -1.28 17.04
C MET A 367 -8.13 -2.37 18.08
N LEU A 368 -8.62 -2.03 19.28
CA LEU A 368 -8.96 -3.02 20.30
C LEU A 368 -10.07 -3.97 19.84
N PHE A 369 -11.09 -3.44 19.17
CA PHE A 369 -12.17 -4.25 18.62
C PHE A 369 -11.69 -5.17 17.49
N ILE A 370 -10.89 -4.65 16.55
CA ILE A 370 -10.27 -5.42 15.47
C ILE A 370 -9.32 -6.49 16.02
N GLU A 371 -8.52 -6.16 17.03
CA GLU A 371 -7.60 -7.08 17.69
C GLU A 371 -8.35 -8.28 18.30
N LEU A 372 -9.49 -8.05 18.96
CA LEU A 372 -10.34 -9.12 19.48
C LEU A 372 -10.76 -10.11 18.38
N ILE A 373 -11.21 -9.58 17.24
CA ILE A 373 -11.67 -10.38 16.10
C ILE A 373 -10.51 -11.17 15.49
N ILE A 374 -9.37 -10.51 15.31
CA ILE A 374 -8.15 -11.11 14.79
C ILE A 374 -7.67 -12.23 15.71
N VAL A 375 -7.56 -12.00 17.01
CA VAL A 375 -7.13 -13.01 17.99
C VAL A 375 -8.04 -14.24 17.94
N ILE A 376 -9.36 -14.03 17.93
CA ILE A 376 -10.34 -15.11 17.83
C ILE A 376 -10.21 -15.86 16.50
N CYS A 377 -10.02 -15.15 15.39
CA CYS A 377 -9.84 -15.73 14.07
C CYS A 377 -8.56 -16.60 14.00
N VAL A 378 -7.42 -16.02 14.39
CA VAL A 378 -6.11 -16.69 14.43
C VAL A 378 -6.19 -17.93 15.30
N GLN A 379 -6.76 -17.82 16.50
CA GLN A 379 -6.87 -18.94 17.41
C GLN A 379 -7.83 -20.01 16.91
N ALA A 380 -8.97 -19.63 16.32
CA ALA A 380 -9.92 -20.58 15.77
C ALA A 380 -9.31 -21.41 14.64
N LEU A 381 -8.58 -20.76 13.71
CA LEU A 381 -7.86 -21.46 12.64
C LEU A 381 -6.74 -22.34 13.22
N TRP A 382 -5.96 -21.83 14.17
CA TRP A 382 -4.88 -22.58 14.81
C TRP A 382 -5.37 -23.82 15.58
N PHE A 383 -6.57 -23.78 16.19
CA PHE A 383 -7.19 -24.90 16.90
C PHE A 383 -7.97 -25.86 15.99
N SER A 384 -8.36 -25.42 14.79
CA SER A 384 -9.15 -26.23 13.86
C SER A 384 -8.39 -27.43 13.31
N PHE A 385 -7.06 -27.31 13.18
CA PHE A 385 -6.20 -28.34 12.61
C PHE A 385 -5.48 -29.15 13.69
N ARG A 386 -5.33 -30.45 13.40
CA ARG A 386 -4.66 -31.40 14.30
C ARG A 386 -3.17 -31.11 14.41
N ASP A 387 -2.51 -30.75 13.32
CA ASP A 387 -1.12 -30.30 13.30
C ASP A 387 -1.06 -28.78 13.53
N GLU A 388 -0.15 -28.36 14.41
CA GLU A 388 0.03 -26.95 14.77
C GLU A 388 0.56 -26.11 13.59
N THR A 389 1.56 -26.63 12.89
CA THR A 389 2.17 -25.98 11.74
C THR A 389 1.15 -25.81 10.62
N VAL A 390 0.28 -26.81 10.41
CA VAL A 390 -0.84 -26.69 9.47
C VAL A 390 -1.81 -25.60 9.91
N GLY A 391 -2.14 -25.53 11.21
CA GLY A 391 -2.98 -24.47 11.74
C GLY A 391 -2.41 -23.07 11.48
N ARG A 392 -1.11 -22.87 11.75
CA ARG A 392 -0.39 -21.62 11.47
C ARG A 392 -0.34 -21.31 9.97
N PHE A 393 -0.13 -22.31 9.13
CA PHE A 393 -0.15 -22.15 7.67
C PHE A 393 -1.52 -21.66 7.17
N MET A 394 -2.61 -22.19 7.73
CA MET A 394 -3.97 -21.74 7.37
C MET A 394 -4.25 -20.31 7.82
N VAL A 395 -3.67 -19.85 8.92
CA VAL A 395 -3.70 -18.43 9.31
C VAL A 395 -2.99 -17.56 8.26
N ILE A 396 -1.82 -17.99 7.75
CA ILE A 396 -1.09 -17.28 6.69
C ILE A 396 -1.92 -17.24 5.39
N VAL A 397 -2.53 -18.35 4.98
CA VAL A 397 -3.39 -18.39 3.78
C VAL A 397 -4.55 -17.39 3.91
N TYR A 398 -5.20 -17.36 5.08
CA TYR A 398 -6.27 -16.40 5.35
C TYR A 398 -5.76 -14.95 5.35
N MET A 399 -4.57 -14.70 5.90
CA MET A 399 -3.93 -13.38 5.87
C MET A 399 -3.68 -12.89 4.44
N VAL A 400 -3.08 -13.74 3.59
CA VAL A 400 -2.80 -13.40 2.19
C VAL A 400 -4.09 -13.08 1.44
N MET A 401 -5.14 -13.89 1.63
CA MET A 401 -6.47 -13.60 1.08
C MET A 401 -6.98 -12.23 1.51
N ASN A 402 -6.88 -11.91 2.81
CA ASN A 402 -7.30 -10.63 3.36
C ASN A 402 -6.51 -9.44 2.81
N ILE A 403 -5.20 -9.58 2.59
CA ILE A 403 -4.39 -8.51 1.99
C ILE A 403 -4.84 -8.24 0.55
N SER A 404 -5.05 -9.30 -0.23
CA SER A 404 -5.45 -9.16 -1.64
C SER A 404 -6.85 -8.56 -1.77
N SER A 405 -7.85 -9.07 -1.05
CA SER A 405 -9.25 -8.67 -1.21
C SER A 405 -9.73 -7.61 -0.21
N GLY A 406 -8.89 -7.15 0.71
CA GLY A 406 -9.27 -6.34 1.87
C GLY A 406 -9.47 -4.85 1.63
N TRP A 407 -9.55 -4.39 0.37
CA TRP A 407 -9.69 -2.96 0.01
C TRP A 407 -8.52 -2.05 0.42
N GLY A 408 -7.38 -2.60 0.86
CA GLY A 408 -6.29 -1.81 1.43
C GLY A 408 -5.41 -1.08 0.42
N THR A 409 -4.97 -1.76 -0.64
CA THR A 409 -4.13 -1.14 -1.68
C THR A 409 -4.96 -0.55 -2.81
N PHE A 410 -5.99 -1.30 -3.23
CA PHE A 410 -6.97 -0.90 -4.22
C PHE A 410 -8.35 -1.36 -3.76
N PRO A 411 -9.42 -0.60 -4.06
CA PRO A 411 -10.79 -1.08 -3.97
C PRO A 411 -10.95 -2.44 -4.65
N ALA A 412 -11.62 -3.41 -4.00
CA ALA A 412 -11.73 -4.76 -4.56
C ALA A 412 -12.50 -4.80 -5.89
N ILE A 413 -13.33 -3.79 -6.18
CA ILE A 413 -14.05 -3.66 -7.46
C ILE A 413 -13.11 -3.36 -8.65
N LEU A 414 -11.92 -2.81 -8.38
CA LEU A 414 -10.90 -2.57 -9.41
C LEU A 414 -10.02 -3.80 -9.67
N GLN A 415 -10.19 -4.85 -8.88
CA GLN A 415 -9.42 -6.10 -9.00
C GLN A 415 -10.19 -7.13 -9.83
N PHE A 416 -9.57 -8.28 -10.11
CA PHE A 416 -10.28 -9.38 -10.76
C PHE A 416 -11.52 -9.79 -9.94
N GLY A 417 -12.62 -10.16 -10.64
CA GLY A 417 -13.93 -10.38 -10.01
C GLY A 417 -13.95 -11.37 -8.84
N ILE A 418 -13.03 -12.35 -8.83
CA ILE A 418 -12.86 -13.28 -7.71
C ILE A 418 -12.49 -12.55 -6.40
N PHE A 419 -11.66 -11.51 -6.45
CA PHE A 419 -11.26 -10.75 -5.26
C PHE A 419 -12.37 -9.84 -4.76
N HIS A 420 -13.23 -9.32 -5.65
CA HIS A 420 -14.45 -8.63 -5.25
C HIS A 420 -15.37 -9.56 -4.45
N PHE A 421 -15.57 -10.81 -4.91
CA PHE A 421 -16.31 -11.81 -4.14
C PHE A 421 -15.64 -12.13 -2.79
N LEU A 422 -14.33 -12.43 -2.79
CA LEU A 422 -13.57 -12.76 -1.58
C LEU A 422 -13.53 -11.60 -0.57
N SER A 423 -13.68 -10.36 -1.02
CA SER A 423 -13.72 -9.18 -0.15
C SER A 423 -14.84 -9.24 0.88
N HIS A 424 -15.95 -9.91 0.58
CA HIS A 424 -17.08 -10.14 1.50
C HIS A 424 -16.74 -11.13 2.63
N PHE A 425 -15.69 -11.93 2.47
CA PHE A 425 -15.21 -12.90 3.47
C PHE A 425 -13.90 -12.46 4.13
N ALA A 426 -13.42 -11.25 3.82
CA ALA A 426 -12.18 -10.70 4.37
C ALA A 426 -12.49 -9.71 5.49
N ILE A 427 -12.05 -10.04 6.71
CA ILE A 427 -12.13 -9.13 7.86
C ILE A 427 -11.38 -7.81 7.61
N PHE A 428 -10.36 -7.80 6.74
CA PHE A 428 -9.63 -6.58 6.38
C PHE A 428 -10.54 -5.56 5.67
N SER A 429 -11.48 -6.00 4.81
CA SER A 429 -12.39 -5.09 4.09
C SER A 429 -13.18 -4.20 5.05
N TYR A 430 -13.70 -4.80 6.12
CA TYR A 430 -14.51 -4.12 7.12
C TYR A 430 -13.65 -3.33 8.12
N SER A 431 -12.47 -3.86 8.48
CA SER A 431 -11.49 -3.16 9.32
C SER A 431 -11.00 -1.87 8.67
N ILE A 432 -10.56 -1.95 7.40
CA ILE A 432 -10.04 -0.82 6.63
C ILE A 432 -11.16 0.18 6.35
N SER A 433 -12.35 -0.28 5.96
CA SER A 433 -13.52 0.60 5.85
C SER A 433 -13.82 1.38 7.13
N GLY A 434 -13.70 0.72 8.30
CA GLY A 434 -13.87 1.37 9.60
C GLY A 434 -12.80 2.42 9.89
N PHE A 435 -11.53 2.11 9.64
CA PHE A 435 -10.46 3.11 9.75
C PHE A 435 -10.65 4.25 8.73
N GLY A 436 -11.16 3.97 7.53
CA GLY A 436 -11.55 4.96 6.52
C GLY A 436 -12.50 6.02 7.06
N ALA A 437 -13.57 5.58 7.72
CA ALA A 437 -14.52 6.50 8.35
C ALA A 437 -13.89 7.33 9.47
N ILE A 438 -12.99 6.73 10.26
CA ILE A 438 -12.30 7.44 11.34
C ILE A 438 -11.33 8.48 10.78
N PHE A 439 -10.48 8.08 9.83
CA PHE A 439 -9.38 8.91 9.33
C PHE A 439 -9.88 10.02 8.44
N PHE A 440 -10.81 9.74 7.51
CA PHE A 440 -11.21 10.72 6.51
C PHE A 440 -12.51 11.46 6.82
N SER A 441 -13.24 11.06 7.87
CA SER A 441 -14.51 11.71 8.23
C SER A 441 -14.51 12.24 9.66
N ILE A 442 -14.25 11.38 10.65
CA ILE A 442 -14.25 11.78 12.07
C ILE A 442 -13.10 12.76 12.39
N SER A 443 -11.93 12.58 11.76
CA SER A 443 -10.81 13.54 11.80
C SER A 443 -11.22 14.94 11.37
N GLU A 444 -11.87 15.06 10.20
CA GLU A 444 -12.18 16.35 9.59
C GLU A 444 -13.39 17.04 10.24
N ASN A 445 -14.48 16.28 10.44
CA ASN A 445 -15.80 16.84 10.76
C ASN A 445 -16.26 16.51 12.19
N GLY A 446 -15.44 15.80 12.98
CA GLY A 446 -15.85 15.27 14.28
C GLY A 446 -16.88 14.14 14.17
N PHE A 447 -17.51 13.79 15.29
CA PHE A 447 -18.50 12.71 15.32
C PHE A 447 -19.82 13.13 14.69
N ASN A 448 -20.14 12.56 13.53
CA ASN A 448 -21.46 12.70 12.89
C ASN A 448 -22.25 11.40 12.94
N ILE A 449 -23.58 11.53 12.86
CA ILE A 449 -24.50 10.38 12.90
C ILE A 449 -24.24 9.43 11.73
N ILE A 450 -24.05 9.96 10.51
CA ILE A 450 -23.87 9.15 9.30
C ILE A 450 -22.60 8.30 9.40
N ASP A 451 -21.48 8.90 9.79
CA ASP A 451 -20.19 8.20 9.92
C ASP A 451 -20.21 7.19 11.06
N THR A 452 -20.85 7.55 12.18
CA THR A 452 -21.03 6.64 13.32
C THR A 452 -21.88 5.43 12.92
N LEU A 453 -22.98 5.63 12.18
CA LEU A 453 -23.80 4.54 11.66
C LEU A 453 -23.03 3.67 10.66
N TYR A 454 -22.19 4.27 9.82
CA TYR A 454 -21.32 3.52 8.92
C TYR A 454 -20.30 2.67 9.68
N LEU A 455 -19.64 3.23 10.69
CA LEU A 455 -18.70 2.51 11.55
C LEU A 455 -19.39 1.34 12.27
N LEU A 456 -20.60 1.57 12.81
CA LEU A 456 -21.42 0.53 13.44
C LEU A 456 -21.84 -0.56 12.45
N LYS A 457 -22.14 -0.20 11.20
CA LYS A 457 -22.40 -1.18 10.13
C LYS A 457 -21.19 -2.09 9.90
N GLN A 458 -19.97 -1.51 9.84
CA GLN A 458 -18.73 -2.31 9.73
C GLN A 458 -18.53 -3.21 10.96
N ALA A 459 -18.79 -2.67 12.17
CA ALA A 459 -18.73 -3.43 13.40
C ALA A 459 -19.73 -4.60 13.43
N GLY A 460 -20.92 -4.40 12.87
CA GLY A 460 -21.95 -5.43 12.70
C GLY A 460 -21.47 -6.59 11.83
N PHE A 461 -20.91 -6.30 10.65
CA PHE A 461 -20.32 -7.34 9.79
C PHE A 461 -19.20 -8.09 10.48
N LEU A 462 -18.28 -7.37 11.11
CA LEU A 462 -17.19 -7.96 11.89
C LEU A 462 -17.66 -8.85 13.04
N SER A 463 -18.78 -8.49 13.67
CA SER A 463 -19.41 -9.30 14.72
C SER A 463 -19.96 -10.63 14.18
N LEU A 464 -20.38 -10.71 12.92
CA LEU A 464 -20.75 -11.98 12.29
C LEU A 464 -19.52 -12.90 12.14
N PHE A 465 -18.37 -12.35 11.73
CA PHE A 465 -17.12 -13.11 11.71
C PHE A 465 -16.70 -13.56 13.11
N LEU A 466 -16.84 -12.69 14.11
CA LEU A 466 -16.58 -13.00 15.51
C LEU A 466 -17.38 -14.23 15.95
N LEU A 467 -18.69 -14.26 15.69
CA LEU A 467 -19.57 -15.39 16.01
C LEU A 467 -19.14 -16.67 15.27
N PHE A 468 -18.86 -16.57 13.97
CA PHE A 468 -18.39 -17.70 13.17
C PHE A 468 -17.08 -18.29 13.73
N PHE A 469 -16.06 -17.47 13.98
CA PHE A 469 -14.78 -17.95 14.46
C PHE A 469 -14.83 -18.42 15.93
N ILE A 470 -15.65 -17.83 16.80
CA ILE A 470 -15.88 -18.37 18.15
C ILE A 470 -16.44 -19.79 18.07
N THR A 471 -17.47 -20.02 17.24
CA THR A 471 -18.07 -21.35 17.11
C THR A 471 -17.08 -22.37 16.54
N LEU A 472 -16.33 -21.99 15.51
CA LEU A 472 -15.27 -22.81 14.93
C LEU A 472 -14.17 -23.14 15.95
N GLY A 473 -13.71 -22.16 16.71
CA GLY A 473 -12.66 -22.30 17.71
C GLY A 473 -13.08 -23.19 18.89
N ILE A 474 -14.28 -23.00 19.43
CA ILE A 474 -14.84 -23.86 20.48
C ILE A 474 -14.97 -25.31 19.98
N TYR A 475 -15.47 -25.49 18.76
CA TYR A 475 -15.57 -26.81 18.15
C TYR A 475 -14.20 -27.48 17.98
N GLY A 476 -13.21 -26.72 17.50
CA GLY A 476 -11.81 -27.14 17.41
C GLY A 476 -11.27 -27.57 18.78
N ALA A 477 -11.43 -26.72 19.80
CA ALA A 477 -10.98 -26.98 21.17
C ALA A 477 -11.63 -28.22 21.78
N ILE A 478 -12.94 -28.44 21.60
CA ILE A 478 -13.61 -29.65 22.09
C ILE A 478 -13.02 -30.90 21.43
N LYS A 479 -12.78 -30.87 20.12
CA LYS A 479 -12.14 -31.99 19.40
C LYS A 479 -10.70 -32.23 19.87
N ARG A 480 -9.90 -31.18 20.02
CA ARG A 480 -8.51 -31.29 20.50
C ARG A 480 -8.48 -31.85 21.93
N ASN A 481 -9.35 -31.36 22.82
CA ASN A 481 -9.46 -31.87 24.18
C ASN A 481 -9.71 -33.39 24.20
N ARG A 482 -10.69 -33.86 23.44
CA ARG A 482 -11.02 -35.29 23.36
C ARG A 482 -9.84 -36.11 22.88
N GLU A 483 -9.13 -35.61 21.88
CA GLU A 483 -7.94 -36.28 21.37
C GLU A 483 -6.80 -36.34 22.41
N ILE A 484 -6.58 -35.26 23.16
CA ILE A 484 -5.56 -35.23 24.22
C ILE A 484 -5.90 -36.24 25.33
N CYS A 485 -7.17 -36.30 25.75
CA CYS A 485 -7.61 -37.20 26.82
C CYS A 485 -7.64 -38.67 26.40
N PHE A 486 -8.18 -38.99 25.22
CA PHE A 486 -8.48 -40.37 24.81
C PHE A 486 -7.61 -40.88 23.64
N GLY A 487 -6.69 -40.09 23.11
CA GLY A 487 -5.88 -40.42 21.92
C GLY A 487 -6.61 -40.21 20.58
N THR A 488 -7.96 -40.18 20.60
CA THR A 488 -8.83 -39.93 19.45
C THR A 488 -10.09 -39.14 19.85
N TYR A 489 -10.71 -38.46 18.89
CA TYR A 489 -12.02 -37.84 19.05
C TYR A 489 -13.16 -38.69 18.46
N LYS A 490 -12.86 -39.85 17.86
CA LYS A 490 -13.87 -40.74 17.26
C LYS A 490 -14.45 -41.68 18.32
N GLY A 491 -15.72 -41.49 18.63
CA GLY A 491 -16.41 -42.31 19.62
C GLY A 491 -16.38 -43.82 19.33
N LYS A 492 -16.41 -44.24 18.05
CA LYS A 492 -16.38 -45.65 17.66
C LYS A 492 -15.12 -46.38 18.14
N GLN A 493 -13.97 -45.71 18.11
CA GLN A 493 -12.71 -46.31 18.53
C GLN A 493 -12.61 -46.40 20.04
N ILE A 494 -13.14 -45.38 20.75
CA ILE A 494 -13.25 -45.40 22.20
C ILE A 494 -14.16 -46.54 22.63
N THR A 495 -15.32 -46.74 21.98
CA THR A 495 -16.20 -47.88 22.32
C THR A 495 -15.54 -49.23 22.10
N ASN A 496 -14.73 -49.38 21.06
CA ASN A 496 -14.01 -50.63 20.80
C ASN A 496 -12.93 -50.87 21.86
N ALA A 497 -12.19 -49.83 22.26
CA ALA A 497 -11.18 -49.95 23.30
C ALA A 497 -11.78 -50.25 24.68
N LEU A 498 -12.93 -49.63 25.02
CA LEU A 498 -13.66 -49.94 26.25
C LEU A 498 -14.13 -51.40 26.30
N ASP A 499 -14.52 -51.95 25.15
CA ASP A 499 -14.91 -53.35 25.00
C ASP A 499 -13.74 -54.30 25.32
N ILE A 500 -12.58 -54.03 24.71
CA ILE A 500 -11.38 -54.86 24.86
C ILE A 500 -10.83 -54.78 26.29
N LEU A 501 -10.95 -53.63 26.94
CA LEU A 501 -10.52 -53.42 28.32
C LEU A 501 -11.53 -53.91 29.37
N GLY A 502 -12.64 -54.54 28.96
CA GLY A 502 -13.65 -55.07 29.90
C GLY A 502 -14.44 -53.98 30.64
N MET A 503 -14.45 -52.74 30.13
CA MET A 503 -15.11 -51.59 30.74
C MET A 503 -16.56 -51.43 30.26
N GLU A 504 -17.37 -52.49 30.41
CA GLU A 504 -18.72 -52.56 29.82
C GLU A 504 -19.69 -51.49 30.35
N GLU A 505 -19.62 -51.15 31.63
CA GLU A 505 -20.47 -50.12 32.25
C GLU A 505 -20.28 -48.76 31.55
N TYR A 506 -19.02 -48.37 31.33
CA TYR A 506 -18.68 -47.13 30.63
C TYR A 506 -19.08 -47.19 29.15
N LYS A 507 -18.89 -48.32 28.47
CA LYS A 507 -19.29 -48.52 27.07
C LYS A 507 -20.80 -48.34 26.89
N ASN A 508 -21.60 -48.99 27.73
CA ASN A 508 -23.07 -48.96 27.66
C ASN A 508 -23.61 -47.57 27.94
N ASN A 509 -22.96 -46.82 28.84
CA ASN A 509 -23.33 -45.44 29.13
C ASN A 509 -22.79 -44.43 28.10
N PHE A 510 -21.78 -44.78 27.29
CA PHE A 510 -21.11 -43.83 26.40
C PHE A 510 -21.87 -43.53 25.10
N PHE A 511 -22.76 -44.39 24.60
CA PHE A 511 -23.51 -44.08 23.38
C PHE A 511 -24.97 -44.50 23.43
N THR A 512 -25.82 -43.76 22.74
CA THR A 512 -27.20 -44.15 22.43
C THR A 512 -27.33 -44.45 20.94
N LYS A 513 -28.07 -45.50 20.60
CA LYS A 513 -28.44 -45.80 19.20
C LYS A 513 -29.68 -45.00 18.85
N LEU A 514 -29.60 -44.19 17.80
CA LEU A 514 -30.72 -43.49 17.19
C LEU A 514 -30.84 -43.99 15.74
N GLY A 515 -31.58 -45.07 15.53
CA GLY A 515 -31.60 -45.79 14.25
C GLY A 515 -30.21 -46.29 13.85
N PHE A 516 -29.71 -45.88 12.68
CA PHE A 516 -28.37 -46.22 12.17
C PHE A 516 -27.24 -45.35 12.73
N LEU A 517 -27.54 -44.25 13.44
CA LEU A 517 -26.56 -43.33 14.00
C LEU A 517 -26.28 -43.64 15.48
N LYS A 518 -25.00 -43.59 15.87
CA LYS A 518 -24.57 -43.62 17.27
C LYS A 518 -24.30 -42.20 17.76
N LEU A 519 -25.03 -41.76 18.78
CA LEU A 519 -24.79 -40.51 19.49
C LEU A 519 -23.91 -40.77 20.71
N TYR A 520 -22.71 -40.19 20.74
CA TYR A 520 -21.74 -40.40 21.82
C TYR A 520 -21.91 -39.35 22.93
N LYS A 521 -22.18 -39.82 24.15
CA LYS A 521 -22.35 -39.06 25.39
C LYS A 521 -21.00 -38.85 26.08
N TRP A 522 -20.22 -37.89 25.57
CA TRP A 522 -18.89 -37.56 26.09
C TRP A 522 -18.83 -37.19 27.58
N HIS A 523 -19.94 -36.75 28.16
CA HIS A 523 -20.01 -36.47 29.59
C HIS A 523 -19.91 -37.73 30.46
N ASN A 524 -20.37 -38.88 29.95
CA ASN A 524 -20.48 -40.12 30.73
C ASN A 524 -19.13 -40.83 30.92
N ILE A 525 -18.11 -40.47 30.13
CA ILE A 525 -16.76 -41.02 30.23
C ILE A 525 -15.77 -40.02 30.82
N LYS A 526 -16.27 -38.95 31.47
CA LYS A 526 -15.43 -37.89 32.02
C LYS A 526 -14.48 -38.39 33.12
N GLN A 527 -14.88 -39.42 33.87
CA GLN A 527 -14.04 -40.07 34.87
C GLN A 527 -12.81 -40.76 34.27
N LEU A 528 -12.87 -41.12 32.99
CA LEU A 528 -11.77 -41.72 32.24
C LEU A 528 -10.89 -40.67 31.55
N GLU A 529 -11.15 -39.37 31.77
CA GLU A 529 -10.21 -38.33 31.36
C GLU A 529 -8.85 -38.62 32.03
N TYR A 530 -7.80 -38.76 31.23
CA TYR A 530 -6.44 -39.10 31.66
C TYR A 530 -6.18 -40.58 32.05
N ASN A 531 -7.11 -41.50 31.79
CA ASN A 531 -6.81 -42.92 31.89
C ASN A 531 -5.72 -43.30 30.85
N GLN A 532 -4.51 -43.56 31.33
CA GLN A 532 -3.34 -43.84 30.50
C GLN A 532 -3.47 -45.17 29.75
N GLU A 533 -4.11 -46.16 30.36
CA GLU A 533 -4.30 -47.50 29.78
C GLU A 533 -5.25 -47.45 28.58
N LEU A 534 -6.41 -46.78 28.74
CA LEU A 534 -7.36 -46.54 27.66
C LEU A 534 -6.70 -45.79 26.49
N LYS A 535 -5.97 -44.72 26.79
CA LYS A 535 -5.27 -43.92 25.78
C LYS A 535 -4.16 -44.72 25.09
N LYS A 536 -3.39 -45.51 25.84
CA LYS A 536 -2.32 -46.38 25.31
C LYS A 536 -2.90 -47.42 24.36
N HIS A 537 -3.93 -48.15 24.81
CA HIS A 537 -4.60 -49.17 24.02
C HIS A 537 -5.21 -48.61 22.73
N ILE A 538 -5.86 -47.44 22.78
CA ILE A 538 -6.39 -46.79 21.55
C ILE A 538 -5.27 -46.48 20.56
N ASN A 539 -4.14 -45.97 21.04
CA ASN A 539 -3.00 -45.63 20.18
C ASN A 539 -2.34 -46.89 19.58
N GLU A 540 -2.28 -48.00 20.33
CA GLU A 540 -1.72 -49.29 19.89
C GLU A 540 -2.65 -50.01 18.90
N SER A 541 -3.96 -49.99 19.15
CA SER A 541 -4.98 -50.61 18.30
C SER A 541 -5.24 -49.82 17.01
N HIS A 542 -4.93 -48.52 17.01
CA HIS A 542 -5.07 -47.66 15.84
C HIS A 542 -3.83 -46.79 15.56
N PRO A 543 -2.66 -47.42 15.33
CA PRO A 543 -1.39 -46.71 15.20
C PRO A 543 -1.36 -45.80 13.97
N TRP A 544 -2.06 -46.24 12.92
CA TRP A 544 -2.16 -45.55 11.64
C TRP A 544 -3.28 -44.51 11.59
N GLU A 545 -4.05 -44.29 12.67
CA GLU A 545 -5.27 -43.48 12.60
C GLU A 545 -5.03 -42.08 12.04
N LYS A 546 -3.86 -41.52 12.34
CA LYS A 546 -3.51 -40.13 12.01
C LYS A 546 -2.62 -40.02 10.75
N GLN A 547 -2.47 -41.10 9.98
CA GLN A 547 -1.75 -41.11 8.70
C GLN A 547 -2.68 -41.25 7.49
N PHE A 548 -2.28 -40.66 6.36
CA PHE A 548 -3.03 -40.73 5.10
C PHE A 548 -3.15 -42.17 4.60
N LYS A 549 -4.29 -42.50 3.95
CA LYS A 549 -4.56 -43.84 3.39
C LYS A 549 -3.47 -44.32 2.42
N TRP A 550 -2.90 -43.41 1.61
CA TRP A 550 -1.81 -43.75 0.68
C TRP A 550 -0.50 -44.09 1.40
N PHE A 551 -0.23 -43.43 2.54
CA PHE A 551 0.97 -43.69 3.34
C PHE A 551 0.91 -45.08 3.98
N LYS A 552 -0.27 -45.50 4.45
CA LYS A 552 -0.51 -46.86 4.96
C LYS A 552 -0.23 -47.94 3.92
N LYS A 553 -0.54 -47.66 2.64
CA LYS A 553 -0.32 -48.60 1.53
C LYS A 553 1.16 -48.81 1.19
N LYS A 554 2.06 -47.93 1.63
CA LYS A 554 3.50 -48.05 1.35
C LYS A 554 4.24 -49.07 2.24
N GLY A 555 3.55 -49.74 3.17
CA GLY A 555 4.12 -50.89 3.89
C GLY A 555 5.26 -50.57 4.86
N TYR A 556 5.36 -49.34 5.36
CA TYR A 556 6.36 -48.98 6.37
C TYR A 556 6.20 -49.87 7.63
N THR A 557 7.31 -50.47 8.08
CA THR A 557 7.35 -51.29 9.31
C THR A 557 7.28 -50.44 10.57
N ASP A 558 7.76 -49.19 10.51
CA ASP A 558 7.74 -48.25 11.64
C ASP A 558 6.54 -47.30 11.58
N VAL A 559 5.74 -47.34 12.65
CA VAL A 559 4.66 -46.39 12.90
C VAL A 559 5.27 -45.07 13.36
N LYS A 560 5.46 -44.11 12.44
CA LYS A 560 5.74 -42.71 12.84
C LYS A 560 4.49 -42.13 13.52
N LYS A 561 4.58 -41.85 14.83
CA LYS A 561 3.45 -41.30 15.62
C LYS A 561 2.98 -40.00 14.97
N PRO A 562 1.73 -39.87 14.52
CA PRO A 562 1.43 -38.87 13.50
C PRO A 562 1.04 -37.50 14.07
N ASN A 563 1.54 -37.18 15.26
CA ASN A 563 1.56 -35.83 15.80
C ASN A 563 2.60 -35.77 16.92
N GLU A 564 3.88 -35.71 16.53
CA GLU A 564 4.95 -35.37 17.47
C GLU A 564 4.82 -33.92 17.92
N SER A 565 4.32 -32.95 17.14
CA SER A 565 4.37 -31.53 17.57
C SER A 565 3.68 -31.26 18.91
N ASP A 566 2.40 -31.63 19.08
CA ASP A 566 1.68 -31.35 20.32
C ASP A 566 2.16 -32.25 21.47
N ASN A 567 2.46 -33.53 21.20
CA ASN A 567 2.93 -34.46 22.24
C ASN A 567 4.39 -34.20 22.65
N ASP A 568 5.26 -33.77 21.73
CA ASP A 568 6.61 -33.28 21.99
C ASP A 568 6.54 -31.97 22.77
N ILE A 569 5.65 -31.04 22.41
CA ILE A 569 5.52 -29.78 23.15
C ILE A 569 4.98 -30.04 24.56
N MET A 570 4.01 -30.96 24.73
CA MET A 570 3.56 -31.40 26.04
C MET A 570 4.70 -32.10 26.80
N SER A 571 5.32 -33.15 26.24
CA SER A 571 6.38 -33.93 26.90
C SER A 571 7.67 -33.14 27.19
N ARG A 572 8.10 -32.21 26.34
CA ARG A 572 9.25 -31.30 26.56
C ARG A 572 9.04 -30.34 27.73
N ASN A 573 7.85 -30.34 28.32
CA ASN A 573 7.43 -29.38 29.31
C ASN A 573 6.59 -29.98 30.45
N ASP A 574 6.18 -31.24 30.36
CA ASP A 574 5.46 -31.99 31.38
C ASP A 574 6.38 -32.41 32.55
N SER A 575 7.68 -32.09 32.48
CA SER A 575 8.63 -32.32 33.59
C SER A 575 8.50 -31.29 34.73
N THR A 576 7.56 -30.36 34.66
CA THR A 576 7.21 -29.49 35.78
C THR A 576 5.71 -29.56 36.00
N GLU A 577 5.31 -30.42 36.94
CA GLU A 577 4.07 -30.22 37.67
C GLU A 577 4.03 -28.76 38.15
N VAL A 578 2.99 -28.01 37.75
CA VAL A 578 2.64 -26.71 38.34
C VAL A 578 1.16 -26.73 38.68
#